data_AF-A0A6B3W113-F1
#
_entry.id   AF-A0A6B3W113-F1
#
_cell.length_a   1.000
_cell.length_b   1.000
_cell.length_c   1.000
_cell.angle_alpha   90.00
_cell.angle_beta   90.00
_cell.angle_gamma   90.00
#
_symmetry.space_group_name_H-M   'P 1'
#
loop_
_entity.id
_entity.type
_entity.pdbx_description
1 polymer ?
#
loop_
_entity_poly.entity_id
_entity_poly.type
_entity_poly.pdbx_seq_one_letter_code
_entity_poly.pdbx_strand_id
1 'polypeptide(L)'
;TGYSSLPIVGMGTKPLGEIRPQMFSVKSKEGREMGNRKSINGYEGIGKFREKVGLKPYSIDSGDTVASITVNNKTYFGVNSTITKESQKASKALRQRWLREIEWVPPKRTAPKHLGHAQSLAHAEAHSLIRAFERQGSLPKTVTMYVDRKTCNICRGELPALLKRLGIDELEVFSGGTTKPIIIKATK
;
A
#
# COMPACT_ATOMS: atom_id res chain seq x y z
N THR A 1 -0.55 -76.07 -40.31
CA THR A 1 0.19 -76.93 -39.36
C THR A 1 0.32 -76.15 -38.06
N GLY A 2 -0.19 -76.55 -36.90
CA GLY A 2 -0.94 -77.72 -36.46
C GLY A 2 -1.64 -77.35 -35.13
N TYR A 3 -2.71 -78.08 -34.84
CA TYR A 3 -3.57 -77.97 -33.67
C TYR A 3 -2.85 -78.42 -32.38
N SER A 4 -3.20 -77.83 -31.22
CA SER A 4 -3.60 -78.63 -30.06
C SER A 4 -4.20 -77.80 -28.92
N SER A 5 -5.05 -78.48 -28.16
CA SER A 5 -6.22 -78.06 -27.39
C SER A 5 -6.02 -78.08 -25.85
N LEU A 6 -6.67 -77.12 -25.16
CA LEU A 6 -7.51 -77.18 -23.91
C LEU A 6 -7.11 -78.11 -22.72
N PRO A 7 -7.38 -77.71 -21.44
CA PRO A 7 -8.74 -77.79 -20.89
C PRO A 7 -9.22 -76.66 -19.97
N ILE A 8 -10.55 -76.59 -19.92
CA ILE A 8 -11.44 -75.84 -19.03
C ILE A 8 -11.70 -76.66 -17.77
N VAL A 9 -11.57 -76.09 -16.56
CA VAL A 9 -12.33 -76.37 -15.31
C VAL A 9 -12.09 -75.15 -14.39
N GLY A 10 -13.02 -74.53 -13.67
CA GLY A 10 -14.41 -74.83 -13.37
C GLY A 10 -15.05 -73.67 -12.61
N MET A 11 -16.36 -73.80 -12.45
CA MET A 11 -17.36 -72.84 -11.99
C MET A 11 -17.17 -72.35 -10.55
N GLY A 12 -17.55 -71.09 -10.29
CA GLY A 12 -17.76 -70.56 -8.95
C GLY A 12 -18.56 -69.26 -8.99
N THR A 13 -19.81 -69.33 -8.53
CA THR A 13 -20.89 -68.38 -8.78
C THR A 13 -21.00 -67.22 -7.77
N LYS A 14 -21.52 -66.10 -8.28
CA LYS A 14 -22.39 -65.06 -7.66
C LYS A 14 -21.76 -63.75 -7.11
N PRO A 15 -22.52 -62.64 -7.23
CA PRO A 15 -22.00 -61.28 -7.37
C PRO A 15 -22.14 -60.46 -6.08
N LEU A 16 -21.23 -59.52 -5.85
CA LEU A 16 -21.38 -58.52 -4.78
C LEU A 16 -20.76 -57.19 -5.19
N GLY A 17 -21.55 -56.12 -5.05
CA GLY A 17 -21.03 -54.84 -4.63
C GLY A 17 -20.61 -53.89 -5.75
N GLU A 18 -21.60 -53.19 -6.28
CA GLU A 18 -21.50 -51.87 -6.87
C GLU A 18 -20.54 -50.95 -6.07
N ILE A 19 -19.34 -50.70 -6.61
CA ILE A 19 -18.37 -49.79 -5.99
C ILE A 19 -18.81 -48.36 -6.32
N ARG A 20 -19.57 -47.74 -5.42
CA ARG A 20 -19.82 -46.30 -5.42
C ARG A 20 -18.50 -45.55 -5.16
N PRO A 21 -18.12 -44.56 -5.97
CA PRO A 21 -17.04 -43.65 -5.60
C PRO A 21 -17.48 -42.82 -4.39
N GLN A 22 -16.76 -42.92 -3.28
CA GLN A 22 -16.93 -42.06 -2.12
C GLN A 22 -16.62 -40.61 -2.53
N MET A 23 -17.62 -39.76 -2.41
CA MET A 23 -17.49 -38.30 -2.49
C MET A 23 -16.57 -37.82 -1.36
N PHE A 24 -15.36 -37.40 -1.73
CA PHE A 24 -14.53 -36.57 -0.85
C PHE A 24 -15.18 -35.20 -0.73
N SER A 25 -15.88 -35.01 0.39
CA SER A 25 -16.37 -33.72 0.86
C SER A 25 -15.18 -32.80 1.18
N VAL A 26 -14.69 -32.07 0.19
CA VAL A 26 -13.81 -30.92 0.42
C VAL A 26 -14.68 -29.73 0.79
N LYS A 27 -14.95 -29.58 2.09
CA LYS A 27 -15.37 -28.30 2.69
C LYS A 27 -14.16 -27.37 2.69
N SER A 28 -13.81 -26.81 1.54
CA SER A 28 -12.81 -25.74 1.45
C SER A 28 -13.48 -24.39 1.62
N LYS A 29 -13.17 -23.80 2.77
CA LYS A 29 -13.44 -22.43 3.23
C LYS A 29 -13.27 -21.38 2.12
N GLU A 30 -14.33 -21.09 1.37
CA GLU A 30 -14.46 -19.84 0.61
C GLU A 30 -14.81 -18.71 1.57
N GLY A 31 -13.78 -18.18 2.23
CA GLY A 31 -13.91 -17.09 3.19
C GLY A 31 -12.59 -16.35 3.37
N ARG A 32 -11.76 -16.25 2.32
CA ARG A 32 -10.45 -15.61 2.41
C ARG A 32 -9.88 -15.06 1.09
N GLU A 33 -10.71 -14.43 0.25
CA GLU A 33 -10.23 -13.76 -0.97
C GLU A 33 -10.74 -12.32 -1.14
N MET A 34 -10.72 -11.51 -0.07
CA MET A 34 -10.91 -10.05 -0.20
C MET A 34 -9.66 -9.22 0.14
N GLY A 35 -8.49 -9.86 0.32
CA GLY A 35 -7.26 -9.18 0.72
C GLY A 35 -6.25 -8.83 -0.38
N ASN A 36 -6.40 -9.34 -1.62
CA ASN A 36 -5.25 -9.44 -2.52
C ASN A 36 -5.28 -8.58 -3.80
N ARG A 37 -6.39 -7.89 -4.12
CA ARG A 37 -6.49 -7.07 -5.35
C ARG A 37 -6.13 -5.59 -5.19
N LYS A 38 -6.13 -5.04 -3.98
CA LYS A 38 -5.85 -3.60 -3.78
C LYS A 38 -4.36 -3.25 -3.89
N SER A 39 -3.46 -4.14 -3.47
CA SER A 39 -2.02 -3.83 -3.34
C SER A 39 -1.27 -3.67 -4.67
N ILE A 40 -1.72 -4.34 -5.74
CA ILE A 40 -0.99 -4.38 -7.02
C ILE A 40 -1.12 -3.05 -7.79
N ASN A 41 -2.25 -2.34 -7.70
CA ASN A 41 -2.49 -1.12 -8.48
C ASN A 41 -1.67 0.09 -7.98
N GLY A 42 -1.50 0.23 -6.66
CA GLY A 42 -0.81 1.38 -6.08
C GLY A 42 0.69 1.43 -6.39
N TYR A 43 1.38 0.29 -6.33
CA TYR A 43 2.81 0.20 -6.66
C TYR A 43 3.08 0.31 -8.16
N GLU A 44 2.21 -0.27 -9.00
CA GLU A 44 2.30 -0.11 -10.45
C GLU A 44 2.14 1.36 -10.85
N GLY A 45 1.20 2.08 -10.21
CA GLY A 45 1.02 3.52 -10.41
C GLY A 45 2.27 4.33 -10.06
N ILE A 46 2.98 3.95 -8.99
CA ILE A 46 4.26 4.57 -8.63
C ILE A 46 5.33 4.29 -9.71
N GLY A 47 5.42 3.05 -10.19
CA GLY A 47 6.35 2.68 -11.28
C GLY A 47 6.15 3.54 -12.53
N LYS A 48 4.90 3.62 -13.02
CA LYS A 48 4.53 4.45 -14.18
C LYS A 48 4.81 5.95 -13.96
N PHE A 49 4.58 6.44 -12.73
CA PHE A 49 4.91 7.83 -12.40
C PHE A 49 6.42 8.09 -12.46
N ARG A 50 7.23 7.18 -11.93
CA ARG A 50 8.70 7.30 -11.98
C ARG A 50 9.21 7.35 -13.41
N GLU A 51 8.75 6.46 -14.27
CA GLU A 51 9.07 6.47 -15.71
C GLU A 51 8.68 7.79 -16.38
N LYS A 52 7.43 8.23 -16.16
CA LYS A 52 6.89 9.47 -16.75
C LYS A 52 7.68 10.72 -16.39
N VAL A 53 8.20 10.79 -15.16
CA VAL A 53 8.94 11.96 -14.67
C VAL A 53 10.46 11.78 -14.74
N GLY A 54 10.93 10.73 -15.43
CA GLY A 54 12.36 10.47 -15.64
C GLY A 54 13.12 10.03 -14.39
N LEU A 55 12.42 9.52 -13.38
CA LEU A 55 13.05 8.94 -12.19
C LEU A 55 13.48 7.51 -12.49
N LYS A 56 14.64 7.13 -11.95
CA LYS A 56 15.10 5.75 -11.99
C LYS A 56 14.08 4.84 -11.30
N PRO A 57 13.95 3.57 -11.73
CA PRO A 57 13.22 2.57 -10.97
C PRO A 57 13.64 2.56 -9.51
N TYR A 58 12.71 2.20 -8.63
CA TYR A 58 13.02 2.12 -7.21
C TYR A 58 14.17 1.12 -6.98
N SER A 59 15.19 1.58 -6.28
CA SER A 59 16.24 0.75 -5.70
C SER A 59 16.47 1.17 -4.26
N ILE A 60 16.92 0.22 -3.43
CA ILE A 60 17.25 0.49 -2.02
C ILE A 60 18.33 1.58 -1.93
N ASP A 61 19.23 1.63 -2.91
CA ASP A 61 20.32 2.60 -3.01
C ASP A 61 19.88 3.95 -3.60
N SER A 62 18.71 4.02 -4.25
CA SER A 62 18.18 5.30 -4.75
C SER A 62 17.66 6.15 -3.60
N GLY A 63 18.10 7.40 -3.52
CA GLY A 63 17.61 8.39 -2.54
C GLY A 63 16.19 8.89 -2.79
N ASP A 64 15.58 8.51 -3.91
CA ASP A 64 14.31 9.05 -4.39
C ASP A 64 13.14 8.17 -3.95
N THR A 65 12.24 8.76 -3.15
CA THR A 65 11.06 8.10 -2.61
C THR A 65 9.81 8.71 -3.22
N VAL A 66 8.89 7.85 -3.67
CA VAL A 66 7.58 8.24 -4.20
C VAL A 66 6.49 7.62 -3.36
N ALA A 67 5.51 8.44 -3.01
CA ALA A 67 4.27 8.02 -2.37
C ALA A 67 3.10 8.34 -3.29
N SER A 68 2.05 7.53 -3.23
CA SER A 68 0.79 7.80 -3.91
C SER A 68 -0.41 7.58 -3.00
N ILE A 69 -1.43 8.41 -3.19
CA ILE A 69 -2.76 8.23 -2.59
C ILE A 69 -3.81 8.37 -3.69
N THR A 70 -4.90 7.61 -3.57
CA THR A 70 -6.03 7.72 -4.50
C THR A 70 -7.25 8.20 -3.77
N VAL A 71 -7.80 9.32 -4.23
CA VAL A 71 -8.97 9.99 -3.64
C VAL A 71 -9.89 10.41 -4.77
N ASN A 72 -11.17 10.05 -4.69
CA ASN A 72 -12.18 10.37 -5.72
C ASN A 72 -11.72 9.97 -7.14
N ASN A 73 -11.19 8.75 -7.30
CA ASN A 73 -10.64 8.21 -8.55
C ASN A 73 -9.47 9.02 -9.16
N LYS A 74 -8.86 9.94 -8.40
CA LYS A 74 -7.67 10.67 -8.81
C LYS A 74 -6.50 10.24 -7.95
N THR A 75 -5.38 9.92 -8.59
CA THR A 75 -4.14 9.56 -7.90
C THR A 75 -3.23 10.78 -7.77
N TYR A 76 -2.73 11.00 -6.56
CA TYR A 76 -1.85 12.09 -6.21
C TYR A 76 -0.50 11.54 -5.78
N PHE A 77 0.56 12.01 -6.42
CA PHE A 77 1.92 11.56 -6.17
C PHE A 77 2.69 12.60 -5.33
N GLY A 78 3.36 12.11 -4.30
CA GLY A 78 4.33 12.85 -3.51
C GLY A 78 5.72 12.34 -3.77
N VAL A 79 6.69 13.25 -3.80
CA VAL A 79 8.11 12.95 -3.91
C VAL A 79 8.85 13.59 -2.74
N ASN A 80 9.94 12.99 -2.28
CA ASN A 80 10.78 13.66 -1.30
C ASN A 80 11.41 14.94 -1.89
N SER A 81 11.66 15.93 -1.06
CA SER A 81 12.13 17.24 -1.54
C SER A 81 13.54 17.18 -2.14
N THR A 82 14.31 16.11 -1.96
CA THR A 82 15.69 16.02 -2.47
C THR A 82 15.78 15.71 -3.97
N ILE A 83 14.67 15.39 -4.65
CA ILE A 83 14.70 14.95 -6.06
C ILE A 83 15.11 16.07 -7.04
N THR A 84 14.56 17.29 -6.95
CA THR A 84 14.91 18.40 -7.87
C THR A 84 15.01 19.75 -7.15
N LYS A 85 15.84 20.67 -7.66
CA LYS A 85 16.02 22.03 -7.09
C LYS A 85 14.72 22.86 -7.18
N GLU A 86 13.96 22.67 -8.24
CA GLU A 86 12.67 23.31 -8.49
C GLU A 86 11.62 22.78 -7.52
N SER A 87 11.60 21.45 -7.29
CA SER A 87 10.79 20.81 -6.25
C SER A 87 11.14 21.36 -4.86
N GLN A 88 12.43 21.61 -4.57
CA GLN A 88 12.82 22.20 -3.28
C GLN A 88 12.27 23.61 -3.07
N LYS A 89 12.38 24.51 -4.06
CA LYS A 89 11.91 25.90 -3.91
C LYS A 89 10.39 25.98 -3.83
N ALA A 90 9.68 25.35 -4.77
CA ALA A 90 8.22 25.34 -4.78
C ALA A 90 7.64 24.65 -3.53
N SER A 91 8.27 23.55 -3.08
CA SER A 91 7.84 22.86 -1.85
C SER A 91 8.20 23.62 -0.58
N LYS A 92 9.23 24.49 -0.55
CA LYS A 92 9.66 25.13 0.69
C LYS A 92 8.62 26.10 1.24
N ALA A 93 8.06 26.96 0.38
CA ALA A 93 7.01 27.90 0.78
C ALA A 93 5.75 27.16 1.26
N LEU A 94 5.35 26.12 0.51
CA LEU A 94 4.24 25.25 0.87
C LEU A 94 4.47 24.58 2.24
N ARG A 95 5.63 23.96 2.44
CA ARG A 95 5.99 23.33 3.72
C ARG A 95 6.02 24.33 4.87
N GLN A 96 6.52 25.53 4.65
CA GLN A 96 6.55 26.58 5.68
C GLN A 96 5.15 27.02 6.08
N ARG A 97 4.21 27.07 5.11
CA ARG A 97 2.80 27.32 5.40
C ARG A 97 2.22 26.19 6.24
N TRP A 98 2.37 24.94 5.80
CA TRP A 98 1.86 23.77 6.52
C TRP A 98 2.48 23.62 7.91
N LEU A 99 3.75 23.99 8.10
CA LEU A 99 4.38 24.04 9.42
C LEU A 99 3.60 24.92 10.41
N ARG A 100 3.03 26.03 9.95
CA ARG A 100 2.26 26.96 10.79
C ARG A 100 0.81 26.54 10.98
N GLU A 101 0.25 25.80 10.03
CA GLU A 101 -1.16 25.40 10.05
C GLU A 101 -1.42 24.12 10.87
N ILE A 102 -0.38 23.30 11.08
CA ILE A 102 -0.51 22.03 11.79
C ILE A 102 -0.38 22.27 13.31
N GLU A 103 -1.32 21.71 14.06
CA GLU A 103 -1.19 21.56 15.50
C GLU A 103 -0.27 20.38 15.81
N TRP A 104 0.99 20.66 16.14
CA TRP A 104 2.04 19.64 16.30
C TRP A 104 2.08 18.96 17.68
N VAL A 105 1.35 19.49 18.65
CA VAL A 105 1.36 19.04 20.05
C VAL A 105 -0.06 18.68 20.44
N PRO A 106 -0.40 17.40 20.63
CA PRO A 106 0.39 16.19 20.29
C PRO A 106 0.57 16.01 18.76
N PRO A 107 1.53 15.18 18.28
CA PRO A 107 2.28 14.14 18.98
C PRO A 107 3.68 14.55 19.46
N LYS A 108 4.17 15.75 19.09
CA LYS A 108 5.44 16.25 19.63
C LYS A 108 5.24 16.77 21.05
N ARG A 109 6.32 16.79 21.83
CA ARG A 109 6.35 17.45 23.16
C ARG A 109 6.33 18.97 23.03
N THR A 110 6.93 19.50 21.97
CA THR A 110 7.03 20.95 21.70
C THR A 110 6.78 21.22 20.23
N ALA A 111 6.17 22.37 19.94
CA ALA A 111 5.91 22.79 18.57
C ALA A 111 7.24 23.06 17.81
N PRO A 112 7.38 22.60 16.56
CA PRO A 112 8.57 22.80 15.76
C PRO A 112 8.73 24.27 15.37
N LYS A 113 9.90 24.85 15.66
CA LYS A 113 10.22 26.25 15.34
C LYS A 113 10.57 26.50 13.87
N HIS A 114 11.07 25.48 13.17
CA HIS A 114 11.49 25.55 11.77
C HIS A 114 11.37 24.18 11.09
N LEU A 115 11.44 24.15 9.75
CA LEU A 115 11.27 22.94 8.94
C LEU A 115 12.20 21.78 9.32
N GLY A 116 13.41 22.08 9.79
CA GLY A 116 14.33 21.04 10.30
C GLY A 116 13.79 20.23 11.48
N HIS A 117 12.79 20.75 12.22
CA HIS A 117 12.12 20.05 13.32
C HIS A 117 10.82 19.34 12.91
N ALA A 118 10.41 19.46 11.64
CA ALA A 118 9.22 18.83 11.07
C ALA A 118 9.59 18.17 9.73
N GLN A 119 10.54 17.24 9.78
CA GLN A 119 11.17 16.66 8.60
C GLN A 119 10.19 15.85 7.75
N SER A 120 9.12 15.32 8.35
CA SER A 120 8.07 14.59 7.60
C SER A 120 7.47 15.41 6.46
N LEU A 121 7.36 16.74 6.60
CA LEU A 121 6.84 17.63 5.56
C LEU A 121 7.67 17.62 4.28
N ALA A 122 8.94 17.22 4.36
CA ALA A 122 9.84 17.10 3.23
C ALA A 122 9.80 15.71 2.57
N HIS A 123 9.09 14.75 3.16
CA HIS A 123 9.01 13.37 2.68
C HIS A 123 7.84 13.16 1.73
N ALA A 124 7.91 12.07 0.97
CA ALA A 124 6.93 11.75 -0.05
C ALA A 124 5.53 11.57 0.53
N GLU A 125 5.42 10.98 1.73
CA GLU A 125 4.14 10.69 2.40
C GLU A 125 3.35 11.98 2.67
N ALA A 126 3.94 12.92 3.42
CA ALA A 126 3.30 14.20 3.70
C ALA A 126 3.04 15.01 2.43
N HIS A 127 3.98 14.98 1.49
CA HIS A 127 3.84 15.71 0.23
C HIS A 127 2.65 15.20 -0.60
N SER A 128 2.42 13.88 -0.67
CA SER A 128 1.28 13.31 -1.40
C SER A 128 -0.06 13.73 -0.79
N LEU A 129 -0.17 13.68 0.55
CA LEU A 129 -1.36 14.10 1.31
C LEU A 129 -1.67 15.58 1.12
N ILE A 130 -0.67 16.43 1.31
CA ILE A 130 -0.81 17.87 1.12
C ILE A 130 -1.26 18.16 -0.31
N ARG A 131 -0.63 17.57 -1.34
CA ARG A 131 -1.02 17.81 -2.73
C ARG A 131 -2.45 17.38 -3.06
N ALA A 132 -2.93 16.28 -2.47
CA ALA A 132 -4.31 15.87 -2.66
C ALA A 132 -5.27 16.87 -2.01
N PHE A 133 -4.98 17.29 -0.77
CA PHE A 133 -5.81 18.26 -0.05
C PHE A 133 -5.87 19.61 -0.77
N GLU A 134 -4.72 20.16 -1.21
CA GLU A 134 -4.66 21.42 -1.96
C GLU A 134 -5.48 21.39 -3.26
N ARG A 135 -5.72 20.19 -3.83
CA ARG A 135 -6.44 20.03 -5.09
C ARG A 135 -7.91 19.64 -4.92
N GLN A 136 -8.27 19.03 -3.79
CA GLN A 136 -9.62 18.53 -3.52
C GLN A 136 -10.36 19.38 -2.48
N GLY A 137 -9.64 20.15 -1.65
CA GLY A 137 -10.18 20.90 -0.53
C GLY A 137 -10.53 20.04 0.69
N SER A 138 -10.93 18.79 0.49
CA SER A 138 -11.21 17.82 1.54
C SER A 138 -10.70 16.42 1.17
N LEU A 139 -10.46 15.60 2.19
CA LEU A 139 -10.02 14.21 2.04
C LEU A 139 -10.96 13.30 2.83
N PRO A 140 -11.11 12.02 2.44
CA PRO A 140 -11.95 11.07 3.16
C PRO A 140 -11.37 10.76 4.55
N LYS A 141 -12.22 10.28 5.45
CA LYS A 141 -11.83 9.91 6.81
C LYS A 141 -10.80 8.79 6.87
N THR A 142 -10.79 7.92 5.88
CA THR A 142 -9.79 6.87 5.72
C THR A 142 -9.12 7.02 4.36
N VAL A 143 -7.79 7.10 4.35
CA VAL A 143 -6.99 7.23 3.14
C VAL A 143 -6.04 6.03 3.04
N THR A 144 -5.95 5.43 1.86
CA THR A 144 -4.93 4.43 1.55
C THR A 144 -3.77 5.07 0.79
N MET A 145 -2.55 4.81 1.26
CA MET A 145 -1.29 5.28 0.70
C MET A 145 -0.37 4.12 0.33
N TYR A 146 0.31 4.26 -0.80
CA TYR A 146 1.41 3.40 -1.22
C TYR A 146 2.71 4.18 -1.21
N VAL A 147 3.78 3.57 -0.69
CA VAL A 147 5.11 4.17 -0.65
C VAL A 147 6.11 3.11 -1.10
N ASP A 148 6.94 3.43 -2.09
CA ASP A 148 7.93 2.50 -2.63
C ASP A 148 9.01 2.09 -1.62
N ARG A 149 9.32 2.95 -0.65
CA ARG A 149 10.22 2.68 0.48
C ARG A 149 9.45 2.33 1.75
N LYS A 150 10.10 1.61 2.66
CA LYS A 150 9.66 1.50 4.07
C LYS A 150 9.49 2.90 4.69
N THR A 151 8.30 3.17 5.23
CA THR A 151 7.99 4.42 5.93
C THR A 151 8.96 4.62 7.10
N CYS A 152 9.47 5.83 7.30
CA CYS A 152 10.42 6.13 8.36
C CYS A 152 9.73 6.44 9.69
N ASN A 153 10.47 6.39 10.80
CA ASN A 153 9.92 6.66 12.14
C ASN A 153 9.46 8.11 12.31
N ILE A 154 10.10 9.05 11.60
CA ILE A 154 9.69 10.46 11.59
C ILE A 154 8.28 10.58 10.99
N CYS A 155 8.02 9.96 9.84
CA CYS A 155 6.68 9.95 9.25
C CYS A 155 5.66 9.30 10.17
N ARG A 156 5.99 8.15 10.78
CA ARG A 156 5.10 7.50 11.76
C ARG A 156 4.77 8.40 12.96
N GLY A 157 5.74 9.16 13.44
CA GLY A 157 5.60 10.02 14.61
C GLY A 157 4.94 11.37 14.33
N GLU A 158 5.11 11.93 13.13
CA GLU A 158 4.67 13.29 12.80
C GLU A 158 3.39 13.35 11.95
N LEU A 159 3.13 12.34 11.10
CA LEU A 159 1.92 12.31 10.28
C LEU A 159 0.61 12.38 11.08
N PRO A 160 0.48 11.83 12.30
CA PRO A 160 -0.74 11.98 13.09
C PRO A 160 -1.25 13.43 13.22
N ALA A 161 -0.36 14.40 13.43
CA ALA A 161 -0.73 15.82 13.49
C ALA A 161 -1.19 16.37 12.13
N LEU A 162 -0.52 15.97 11.05
CA LEU A 162 -0.94 16.33 9.70
C LEU A 162 -2.33 15.75 9.38
N LEU A 163 -2.58 14.48 9.71
CA LEU A 163 -3.86 13.82 9.48
C LEU A 163 -5.02 14.55 10.18
N LYS A 164 -4.81 14.96 11.44
CA LYS A 164 -5.78 15.78 12.20
C LYS A 164 -6.11 17.07 11.44
N ARG A 165 -5.10 17.80 10.98
CA ARG A 165 -5.29 19.05 10.21
C ARG A 165 -6.00 18.83 8.87
N LEU A 166 -5.79 17.68 8.25
CA LEU A 166 -6.42 17.28 6.98
C LEU A 166 -7.84 16.71 7.16
N GLY A 167 -8.28 16.47 8.40
CA GLY A 167 -9.57 15.85 8.70
C GLY A 167 -9.63 14.35 8.41
N ILE A 168 -8.48 13.68 8.26
CA ILE A 168 -8.35 12.24 8.06
C ILE A 168 -8.22 11.58 9.42
N ASP A 169 -9.01 10.56 9.70
CA ASP A 169 -8.98 9.85 10.98
C ASP A 169 -7.95 8.70 10.94
N GLU A 170 -7.83 8.02 9.80
CA GLU A 170 -6.93 6.87 9.61
C GLU A 170 -6.22 6.87 8.24
N LEU A 171 -4.92 6.61 8.27
CA LEU A 171 -4.08 6.44 7.09
C LEU A 171 -3.53 5.00 7.06
N GLU A 172 -3.89 4.26 6.02
CA GLU A 172 -3.34 2.93 5.72
C GLU A 172 -2.13 3.07 4.81
N VAL A 173 -0.93 2.75 5.31
CA VAL A 173 0.31 2.89 4.53
C VAL A 173 0.86 1.53 4.13
N PHE A 174 0.78 1.20 2.85
CA PHE A 174 1.47 0.08 2.23
C PHE A 174 2.89 0.55 1.85
N SER A 175 3.92 0.09 2.57
CA SER A 175 5.28 0.62 2.43
C SER A 175 6.27 -0.44 1.99
N GLY A 176 7.14 -0.15 1.02
CA GLY A 176 8.23 -1.07 0.64
C GLY A 176 7.76 -2.38 0.01
N GLY A 177 6.64 -2.36 -0.72
CA GLY A 177 6.06 -3.55 -1.34
C GLY A 177 5.31 -4.48 -0.37
N THR A 178 5.07 -4.07 0.89
CA THR A 178 4.35 -4.90 1.85
C THR A 178 2.87 -5.00 1.50
N THR A 179 2.28 -6.18 1.67
CA THR A 179 0.83 -6.41 1.53
C THR A 179 0.04 -6.12 2.80
N LYS A 180 0.72 -5.92 3.92
CA LYS A 180 0.13 -5.48 5.18
C LYS A 180 0.35 -3.98 5.36
N PRO A 181 -0.70 -3.19 5.59
CA PRO A 181 -0.56 -1.76 5.82
C PRO A 181 -0.09 -1.48 7.25
N ILE A 182 0.62 -0.37 7.40
CA ILE A 182 0.85 0.28 8.70
C ILE A 182 -0.31 1.26 8.90
N ILE A 183 -0.98 1.16 10.04
CA ILE A 183 -2.07 2.06 10.38
C ILE A 183 -1.53 3.25 11.16
N ILE A 184 -1.73 4.46 10.64
CA ILE A 184 -1.40 5.72 11.33
C ILE A 184 -2.72 6.44 11.58
N LYS A 185 -3.00 6.76 12.86
CA LYS A 185 -4.21 7.47 13.26
C LYS A 185 -3.90 8.95 13.50
N ALA A 186 -4.89 9.81 13.24
CA ALA A 186 -4.78 11.21 13.64
C ALA A 186 -4.58 11.34 15.15
N THR A 187 -3.91 12.43 15.55
CA THR A 187 -3.91 12.80 16.96
C THR A 187 -5.31 13.15 17.44
N LYS A 188 -5.57 12.83 18.71
CA LYS A 188 -6.82 13.19 19.38
C LYS A 188 -6.96 14.70 19.54
#